data_AF-A0A0F9A8N1-F1
#
_entry.id   AF-A0A0F9A8N1-F1
#
_cell.length_a   1.000
_cell.length_b   1.000
_cell.length_c   1.000
_cell.angle_alpha   90.00
_cell.angle_beta   90.00
_cell.angle_gamma   90.00
#
_symmetry.space_group_name_H-M   'P 1'
#
loop_
_entity.id
_entity.type
_entity.pdbx_description
1 polymer ?
#
loop_
_entity_poly.entity_id
_entity_poly.type
_entity_poly.pdbx_seq_one_letter_code
_entity_poly.pdbx_strand_id
1 'polypeptide(L)'
;MGTNYYAREGICEHCGSYKSSIHIGKSSAGWTFTFHATDEIRNYQQWLHYLSQEGIIIFNEYDDKLTLEDFKNIVESKKEEKFKQAVESDDDSYLDKEDNSFSPHEFS
;
A
#
# COMPACT_ATOMS: atom_id res chain seq x y z
N MET A 1 -0.12 10.22 13.16
CA MET A 1 0.53 8.90 13.08
C MET A 1 -0.10 8.15 11.92
N GLY A 2 0.72 7.49 11.11
CA GLY A 2 0.27 6.64 10.01
C GLY A 2 1.08 5.36 10.00
N THR A 3 0.58 4.34 9.31
CA THR A 3 1.19 3.02 9.20
C THR A 3 1.54 2.77 7.74
N ASN A 4 2.81 2.43 7.47
CA ASN A 4 3.27 2.03 6.15
C ASN A 4 3.06 0.52 5.92
N TYR A 5 2.86 0.12 4.67
CA TYR A 5 2.62 -1.26 4.26
C TYR A 5 3.57 -1.67 3.15
N TYR A 6 4.14 -2.87 3.25
CA TYR A 6 5.19 -3.35 2.37
C TYR A 6 4.85 -4.72 1.80
N ALA A 7 5.19 -4.95 0.53
CA ALA A 7 5.15 -6.26 -0.10
C ALA A 7 6.57 -6.82 -0.14
N ARG A 8 6.78 -8.01 0.43
CA ARG A 8 8.09 -8.65 0.52
C ARG A 8 8.10 -9.99 -0.16
N GLU A 9 9.22 -10.32 -0.79
CA GLU A 9 9.39 -11.57 -1.53
C GLU A 9 10.64 -12.34 -1.10
N GLY A 10 10.63 -13.65 -1.34
CA GLY A 10 11.79 -14.50 -1.08
C GLY A 10 12.20 -14.53 0.39
N ILE A 11 11.21 -14.54 1.29
CA ILE A 11 11.45 -14.52 2.74
C ILE A 11 12.12 -15.83 3.17
N CYS A 12 13.27 -15.70 3.79
CA CYS A 12 13.99 -16.80 4.39
C CYS A 12 13.30 -17.21 5.70
N GLU A 13 12.84 -18.45 5.77
CA GLU A 13 12.18 -18.99 6.96
C GLU A 13 13.11 -19.07 8.19
N HIS A 14 14.43 -19.11 7.98
CA HIS A 14 15.41 -19.26 9.06
C HIS A 14 15.79 -17.94 9.72
N CYS A 15 15.92 -16.86 8.96
CA CYS A 15 16.43 -15.57 9.46
C CYS A 15 15.51 -14.38 9.20
N GLY A 16 14.40 -14.56 8.49
CA GLY A 16 13.44 -13.50 8.17
C GLY A 16 13.92 -12.49 7.12
N SER A 17 15.12 -12.66 6.56
CA SER A 17 15.59 -11.81 5.45
C SER A 17 14.72 -12.00 4.21
N TYR A 18 14.52 -10.95 3.43
CA TYR A 18 13.78 -10.98 2.17
C TYR A 18 14.67 -10.53 1.02
N LYS A 19 14.33 -10.94 -0.21
CA LYS A 19 15.08 -10.57 -1.42
C LYS A 19 14.75 -9.17 -1.90
N SER A 20 13.46 -8.83 -1.84
CA SER A 20 12.90 -7.56 -2.29
C SER A 20 11.82 -7.11 -1.30
N SER A 21 11.68 -5.79 -1.19
CA SER A 21 10.60 -5.14 -0.47
C SER A 21 10.15 -3.93 -1.27
N ILE A 22 8.85 -3.83 -1.53
CA ILE A 22 8.23 -2.70 -2.23
C ILE A 22 7.27 -2.02 -1.28
N HIS A 23 7.36 -0.70 -1.16
CA HIS A 23 6.41 0.08 -0.40
C HIS A 23 5.06 0.14 -1.14
N ILE A 24 4.02 -0.43 -0.54
CA ILE A 24 2.66 -0.44 -1.10
C ILE A 24 2.00 0.92 -0.92
N GLY A 25 2.18 1.52 0.26
CA GLY A 25 1.59 2.80 0.62
C GLY A 25 1.35 2.94 2.12
N LYS A 26 0.60 3.97 2.46
CA LYS A 26 0.42 4.44 3.84
C LYS A 26 -1.05 4.63 4.21
N SER A 27 -1.38 4.24 5.42
CA SER A 27 -2.63 4.57 6.09
C SER A 27 -2.40 5.67 7.11
N SER A 28 -2.99 6.85 6.92
CA SER A 28 -2.85 7.98 7.84
C SER A 28 -4.16 8.28 8.57
N ALA A 29 -4.09 8.79 9.79
CA ALA A 29 -5.28 9.11 10.58
C ALA A 29 -6.07 10.27 9.96
N GLY A 30 -7.35 10.04 9.60
CA GLY A 30 -8.22 11.01 8.94
C GLY A 30 -8.08 11.04 7.41
N TRP A 31 -7.17 10.24 6.84
CA TRP A 31 -6.90 10.20 5.41
C TRP A 31 -7.26 8.83 4.84
N THR A 32 -7.78 8.84 3.62
CA THR A 32 -7.91 7.63 2.80
C THR A 32 -6.55 6.96 2.62
N PHE A 33 -6.56 5.65 2.37
CA PHE A 33 -5.33 4.94 2.09
C PHE A 33 -4.64 5.56 0.89
N THR A 34 -3.35 5.85 1.02
CA THR A 34 -2.56 6.43 -0.06
C THR A 34 -1.57 5.40 -0.57
N PHE A 35 -1.80 4.94 -1.79
CA PHE A 35 -0.95 4.00 -2.49
C PHE A 35 0.29 4.69 -3.05
N HIS A 36 1.40 3.98 -3.05
CA HIS A 36 2.57 4.37 -3.81
C HIS A 36 2.38 3.94 -5.27
N ALA A 37 2.56 4.89 -6.19
CA ALA A 37 2.56 4.63 -7.62
C ALA A 37 3.99 4.32 -8.06
N THR A 38 4.28 3.05 -8.36
CA THR A 38 5.58 2.63 -8.92
C THR A 38 5.55 2.68 -10.45
N ASP A 39 6.71 2.61 -11.10
CA ASP A 39 6.79 2.56 -12.57
C ASP A 39 5.97 1.46 -13.22
N GLU A 40 5.71 0.37 -12.48
CA GLU A 40 4.97 -0.79 -12.97
C GLU A 40 3.53 -0.86 -12.45
N ILE A 41 3.25 -0.28 -11.28
CA ILE A 41 1.97 -0.39 -10.57
C ILE A 41 1.39 1.01 -10.32
N ARG A 42 0.33 1.34 -11.05
CA ARG A 42 -0.27 2.69 -11.10
C ARG A 42 -1.75 2.72 -10.68
N ASN A 43 -2.35 1.59 -10.29
CA ASN A 43 -3.73 1.54 -9.81
C ASN A 43 -3.97 0.37 -8.85
N TYR A 44 -5.14 0.38 -8.19
CA TYR A 44 -5.46 -0.57 -7.13
C TYR A 44 -5.59 -2.01 -7.64
N GLN A 45 -6.20 -2.23 -8.81
CA GLN A 45 -6.29 -3.56 -9.41
C GLN A 45 -4.93 -4.16 -9.72
N GLN A 46 -3.96 -3.35 -10.20
CA GLN A 46 -2.60 -3.81 -10.41
C GLN A 46 -1.92 -4.19 -9.10
N TRP A 47 -2.11 -3.41 -8.03
CA TRP A 47 -1.64 -3.78 -6.69
C TRP A 47 -2.25 -5.10 -6.23
N LEU A 48 -3.56 -5.28 -6.33
CA LEU A 48 -4.21 -6.53 -5.94
C LEU A 48 -3.69 -7.74 -6.72
N HIS A 49 -3.48 -7.59 -8.02
CA HIS A 49 -2.91 -8.63 -8.85
C HIS A 49 -1.47 -8.98 -8.43
N TYR A 50 -0.63 -7.97 -8.17
CA TYR A 50 0.73 -8.18 -7.69
C TYR A 50 0.75 -8.87 -6.32
N LEU A 51 -0.05 -8.38 -5.37
CA LEU A 51 -0.12 -8.92 -4.01
C LEU A 51 -0.76 -10.32 -3.94
N SER A 52 -1.48 -10.76 -4.97
CA SER A 52 -2.02 -12.12 -5.06
C SER A 52 -1.05 -13.13 -5.65
N GLN A 53 0.13 -12.72 -6.13
CA GLN A 53 1.11 -13.65 -6.68
C GLN A 53 1.70 -14.53 -5.57
N GLU A 54 2.07 -15.76 -5.92
CA GLU A 54 2.71 -16.69 -4.99
C GLU A 54 4.07 -16.16 -4.55
N GLY A 55 4.38 -16.25 -3.25
CA GLY A 55 5.66 -15.81 -2.69
C GLY A 55 5.70 -14.33 -2.29
N ILE A 56 4.65 -13.56 -2.56
CA ILE A 56 4.47 -12.19 -2.05
C ILE A 56 3.80 -12.25 -0.68
N ILE A 57 4.36 -11.57 0.31
CA ILE A 57 3.78 -11.46 1.66
C ILE A 57 3.68 -9.99 2.04
N ILE A 58 2.51 -9.59 2.56
CA ILE A 58 2.21 -8.23 2.99
C ILE A 58 2.63 -8.06 4.45
N PHE A 59 3.31 -6.96 4.74
CA PHE A 59 3.70 -6.55 6.09
C PHE A 59 3.24 -5.13 6.38
N ASN A 60 2.90 -4.87 7.64
CA ASN A 60 2.83 -3.49 8.13
C ASN A 60 4.24 -2.99 8.55
N GLU A 61 4.32 -1.73 8.97
CA GLU A 61 5.54 -1.10 9.50
C GLU A 61 6.13 -1.79 10.74
N TYR A 62 5.32 -2.55 11.47
CA TYR A 62 5.71 -3.27 12.69
C TYR A 62 6.07 -4.75 12.44
N ASP A 63 6.29 -5.13 11.18
CA ASP A 63 6.61 -6.50 10.76
C ASP A 63 5.51 -7.54 11.01
N ASP A 64 4.26 -7.11 11.25
CA ASP A 64 3.12 -8.03 11.29
C ASP A 64 2.73 -8.45 9.87
N LYS A 65 2.56 -9.77 9.69
CA LYS A 65 2.08 -10.36 8.44
C LYS A 65 0.59 -10.12 8.28
N LEU A 66 0.18 -9.68 7.10
CA LEU A 66 -1.21 -9.47 6.73
C LEU A 66 -1.58 -10.39 5.57
N THR A 67 -2.80 -10.91 5.61
CA THR A 67 -3.37 -11.55 4.42
C THR A 67 -3.82 -10.49 3.41
N LEU A 68 -4.02 -10.91 2.16
CA LEU A 68 -4.59 -10.02 1.14
C LEU A 68 -5.99 -9.52 1.55
N GLU A 69 -6.77 -10.33 2.26
CA GLU A 69 -8.09 -9.94 2.77
C GLU A 69 -7.99 -8.90 3.89
N ASP A 70 -7.05 -9.06 4.84
CA ASP A 70 -6.79 -8.06 5.88
C ASP A 70 -6.41 -6.72 5.26
N PHE A 71 -5.51 -6.74 4.26
CA PHE A 71 -5.10 -5.55 3.54
C PHE A 71 -6.29 -4.86 2.83
N LYS A 72 -7.13 -5.63 2.12
CA LYS A 72 -8.35 -5.09 1.49
C LYS A 72 -9.28 -4.45 2.52
N ASN A 73 -9.46 -5.07 3.68
CA ASN A 73 -10.31 -4.54 4.74
C ASN A 73 -9.76 -3.20 5.28
N ILE A 74 -8.44 -3.05 5.40
CA ILE A 74 -7.79 -1.80 5.81
C ILE A 74 -8.04 -0.69 4.78
N VAL A 75 -7.86 -0.99 3.49
CA VAL A 75 -8.10 -0.03 2.41
C VAL A 75 -9.56 0.40 2.41
N GLU A 76 -10.49 -0.57 2.51
CA GLU A 76 -11.92 -0.30 2.50
C GLU A 76 -12.37 0.51 3.72
N SER A 77 -11.89 0.18 4.93
CA SER A 77 -12.22 0.94 6.14
C SER A 77 -11.72 2.38 6.09
N LYS A 78 -10.75 2.68 5.21
CA LYS A 78 -10.18 4.00 5.03
C LYS A 78 -10.87 4.82 3.94
N LYS A 79 -11.72 4.23 3.09
CA LYS A 79 -12.40 4.97 2.01
C LYS A 79 -13.37 6.04 2.52
N GLU A 80 -13.93 5.85 3.71
CA GLU A 80 -14.87 6.80 4.32
C GLU A 80 -14.17 7.96 5.05
N GLU A 81 -12.83 7.99 5.07
CA GLU A 81 -12.09 9.07 5.71
C GLU A 81 -12.23 10.38 4.95
N LYS A 82 -12.15 11.49 5.69
CA LYS A 82 -12.47 12.82 5.18
C LYS A 82 -11.49 13.34 4.12
N PHE A 83 -10.20 13.03 4.28
CA PHE A 83 -9.13 13.63 3.47
C PHE A 83 -8.56 12.65 2.45
N LYS A 84 -8.27 13.13 1.24
CA LYS A 84 -7.65 12.35 0.16
C LYS A 84 -6.35 13.00 -0.26
N GLN A 85 -5.24 12.28 -0.17
CA GLN A 85 -3.91 12.83 -0.51
C GLN A 85 -3.89 13.40 -1.94
N ALA A 86 -4.49 12.68 -2.88
CA ALA A 86 -4.53 13.07 -4.28
C ALA A 86 -5.38 14.32 -4.57
N VAL A 87 -6.24 14.75 -3.64
CA VAL A 87 -7.07 15.96 -3.79
C VAL A 87 -6.47 17.15 -3.06
N GLU A 88 -5.85 16.90 -1.90
CA GLU A 88 -5.37 17.97 -1.02
C GLU A 88 -3.90 18.36 -1.29
N SER A 89 -3.19 17.63 -2.15
CA SER A 89 -1.77 17.88 -2.46
C SER A 89 -1.60 18.54 -3.83
N ASP A 90 -0.69 19.51 -3.95
CA ASP A 90 -0.29 20.16 -5.22
C ASP A 90 0.78 19.35 -5.98
N ASP A 91 0.74 18.04 -5.81
CA ASP A 91 1.76 17.09 -6.28
C ASP A 91 1.25 16.28 -7.47
N ASP A 92 2.11 15.49 -8.14
CA ASP A 92 1.74 14.55 -9.22
C ASP A 92 0.87 13.34 -8.73
N SER A 93 0.21 13.49 -7.58
CA SER A 93 -0.70 12.52 -6.99
C SER A 93 -2.05 12.51 -7.71
N TYR A 94 -2.70 11.34 -7.80
CA TYR A 94 -3.92 11.18 -8.58
C TYR A 94 -4.87 10.13 -7.97
N LEU A 95 -6.14 10.19 -8.38
CA LEU A 95 -7.13 9.17 -8.05
C LEU A 95 -7.20 8.12 -9.15
N ASP A 96 -7.25 6.85 -8.77
CA ASP A 96 -7.51 5.78 -9.73
C ASP A 96 -9.03 5.68 -10.07
N LYS A 97 -9.41 4.73 -10.93
CA LYS A 97 -10.82 4.52 -11.32
C LYS A 97 -11.72 4.12 -10.15
N GLU A 98 -11.14 3.53 -9.11
CA GLU A 98 -11.82 3.15 -7.87
C GLU A 98 -11.70 4.23 -6.78
N ASP A 99 -11.29 5.44 -7.15
CA ASP A 99 -11.24 6.62 -6.26
C ASP A 99 -10.23 6.45 -5.09
N ASN A 100 -9.26 5.54 -5.23
CA ASN A 100 -8.15 5.43 -4.29
C ASN A 100 -7.06 6.45 -4.61
N SER A 101 -6.42 6.99 -3.58
CA SER A 101 -5.35 7.98 -3.73
C SER A 101 -4.02 7.29 -4.07
N PHE A 102 -3.32 7.78 -5.10
CA PHE A 102 -1.99 7.35 -5.49
C PHE A 102 -1.03 8.55 -5.45
N SER A 103 0.20 8.32 -4.99
CA SER A 103 1.30 9.30 -5.08
C SER A 103 2.55 8.65 -5.67
N PRO A 104 3.27 9.32 -6.58
CA PRO A 104 4.55 8.86 -7.08
C PRO A 104 5.69 9.01 -6.06
N HIS A 105 5.50 9.83 -5.03
CA HIS A 105 6.54 10.03 -4.01
C HIS A 105 6.43 9.01 -2.89
N GLU A 106 7.58 8.63 -2.33
CA GLU A 106 7.62 7.85 -1.10
C GLU A 106 7.24 8.73 0.09
N PHE A 107 6.38 8.20 0.95
CA PHE A 107 5.95 8.89 2.16
C PHE A 107 6.90 8.59 3.31
N SER A 108 7.53 9.62 3.88
CA SER A 108 8.28 9.52 5.14
C SER A 108 7.36 9.38 6.36
#